data_AF-A0A1B6E6H6-F1
#
_entry.id   AF-A0A1B6E6H6-F1
#
_cell.length_a   1.000
_cell.length_b   1.000
_cell.length_c   1.000
_cell.angle_alpha   90.00
_cell.angle_beta   90.00
_cell.angle_gamma   90.00
#
_symmetry.space_group_name_H-M   'P 1'
#
loop_
_entity.id
_entity.type
_entity.pdbx_description
1 polymer ?
#
loop_
_entity_poly.entity_id
_entity_poly.type
_entity_poly.pdbx_seq_one_letter_code
_entity_poly.pdbx_strand_id
1 'polypeptide(L)'
;KKILNLLKKEIKIKNKLLINNFNNQILLLYKVFINNDMNLLEINPFALTKKKFICLDVKIELDDNSKFRNKKIFKKYENNNYKNKYEYKANKLGMSYVSLNGNIACLVNGAGLAMATMDMIKLFGGKPSNFLDIGGNSNIKNIKKALKLIINNKKNKALLINIFGGIIKCDIIANALINVLKKNKNKIPIVIRLSGTNDIIA
;
A
#
# COMPACT_ATOMS: atom_id res chain seq x y z
N LYS A 1 28.72 -16.78 1.18
CA LYS A 1 30.19 -16.78 0.90
C LYS A 1 30.56 -15.94 -0.33
N LYS A 2 29.98 -16.18 -1.53
CA LYS A 2 30.26 -15.37 -2.75
C LYS A 2 30.04 -13.86 -2.57
N ILE A 3 28.90 -13.45 -1.99
CA ILE A 3 28.56 -12.04 -1.72
C ILE A 3 29.58 -11.36 -0.79
N LEU A 4 30.00 -12.04 0.29
CA LEU A 4 31.01 -11.50 1.20
C LEU A 4 32.35 -11.25 0.50
N ASN A 5 32.73 -12.09 -0.46
CA ASN A 5 33.96 -11.89 -1.23
C ASN A 5 33.85 -10.70 -2.19
N LEU A 6 32.67 -10.45 -2.77
CA LEU A 6 32.42 -9.25 -3.58
C LEU A 6 32.51 -7.98 -2.73
N LEU A 7 31.78 -7.94 -1.60
CA LEU A 7 31.78 -6.79 -0.68
C LEU A 7 33.18 -6.48 -0.12
N LYS A 8 34.00 -7.50 0.14
CA LYS A 8 35.39 -7.30 0.58
C LYS A 8 36.26 -6.57 -0.45
N LYS A 9 36.06 -6.83 -1.75
CA LYS A 9 36.85 -6.17 -2.81
C LYS A 9 36.56 -4.68 -2.85
N GLU A 10 35.31 -4.29 -2.60
CA GLU A 10 34.87 -2.89 -2.59
C GLU A 10 35.35 -2.12 -1.36
N ILE A 11 35.44 -2.78 -0.19
CA ILE A 11 35.61 -2.08 1.09
C ILE A 11 37.05 -1.66 1.41
N LYS A 12 38.05 -1.99 0.58
CA LYS A 12 39.47 -1.53 0.69
C LYS A 12 40.12 -1.66 2.09
N ILE A 13 39.62 -2.55 2.96
CA ILE A 13 40.19 -2.79 4.30
C ILE A 13 41.20 -3.94 4.23
N LYS A 14 42.41 -3.71 4.76
CA LYS A 14 43.48 -4.71 4.84
C LYS A 14 43.57 -5.42 6.19
N ASN A 15 43.03 -4.84 7.26
CA ASN A 15 43.13 -5.41 8.61
C ASN A 15 42.23 -6.64 8.78
N LYS A 16 42.84 -7.80 9.08
CA LYS A 16 42.15 -9.10 9.22
C LYS A 16 41.08 -9.11 10.32
N LEU A 17 41.29 -8.41 11.43
CA LEU A 17 40.30 -8.30 12.51
C LEU A 17 39.07 -7.52 12.06
N LEU A 18 39.27 -6.41 11.34
CA LEU A 18 38.17 -5.61 10.79
C LEU A 18 37.41 -6.36 9.69
N ILE A 19 38.11 -7.15 8.86
CA ILE A 19 37.47 -8.03 7.86
C ILE A 19 36.60 -9.10 8.53
N ASN A 20 37.08 -9.71 9.63
CA ASN A 20 36.30 -10.69 10.38
C ASN A 20 35.07 -10.05 11.04
N ASN A 21 35.24 -8.88 11.65
CA ASN A 21 34.14 -8.11 12.22
C ASN A 21 33.09 -7.74 11.16
N PHE A 22 33.52 -7.24 10.00
CA PHE A 22 32.66 -6.96 8.85
C PHE A 22 31.84 -8.19 8.43
N ASN A 23 32.51 -9.33 8.20
CA ASN A 23 31.81 -10.56 7.78
C ASN A 23 30.76 -10.99 8.80
N ASN A 24 31.08 -10.93 10.09
CA ASN A 24 30.17 -11.30 11.15
C ASN A 24 28.95 -10.37 11.18
N GLN A 25 29.15 -9.07 11.04
CA GLN A 25 28.05 -8.10 10.98
C GLN A 25 27.15 -8.38 9.77
N ILE A 26 27.71 -8.53 8.56
CA ILE A 26 26.89 -8.82 7.37
C ILE A 26 26.12 -10.13 7.51
N LEU A 27 26.72 -11.18 8.08
CA LEU A 27 26.03 -12.45 8.32
C LEU A 27 24.91 -12.33 9.36
N LEU A 28 25.13 -11.53 10.41
CA LEU A 28 24.10 -11.25 11.42
C LEU A 28 22.94 -10.47 10.80
N LEU A 29 23.23 -9.42 10.03
CA LEU A 29 22.23 -8.62 9.32
C LEU A 29 21.42 -9.45 8.33
N TYR A 30 22.08 -10.35 7.59
CA TYR A 30 21.40 -11.30 6.71
C TYR A 30 20.45 -12.23 7.49
N LYS A 31 20.90 -12.78 8.62
CA LYS A 31 20.03 -13.60 9.49
C LYS A 31 18.85 -12.80 10.02
N VAL A 32 19.07 -11.55 10.44
CA VAL A 32 18.00 -10.65 10.89
C VAL A 32 17.00 -10.37 9.77
N PHE A 33 17.48 -10.11 8.55
CA PHE A 33 16.64 -9.89 7.37
C PHE A 33 15.72 -11.10 7.09
N ILE A 34 16.30 -12.31 7.05
CA ILE A 34 15.55 -13.54 6.76
C ILE A 34 14.59 -13.90 7.90
N ASN A 35 15.05 -13.85 9.16
CA ASN A 35 14.27 -14.31 10.31
C ASN A 35 13.07 -13.41 10.65
N ASN A 36 13.02 -12.18 10.13
CA ASN A 36 11.95 -11.23 10.39
C ASN A 36 11.15 -10.87 9.13
N ASP A 37 11.32 -11.63 8.03
CA ASP A 37 10.61 -11.42 6.77
C ASP A 37 10.70 -9.96 6.27
N MET A 38 11.92 -9.46 6.18
CA MET A 38 12.17 -8.09 5.72
C MET A 38 12.14 -8.03 4.18
N ASN A 39 11.53 -6.97 3.63
CA ASN A 39 11.71 -6.58 2.23
C ASN A 39 12.97 -5.72 2.05
N LEU A 40 13.28 -4.88 3.05
CA LEU A 40 14.44 -4.00 3.04
C LEU A 40 15.10 -3.95 4.42
N LEU A 41 16.42 -4.03 4.44
CA LEU A 41 17.27 -3.66 5.57
C LEU A 41 18.40 -2.77 5.04
N GLU A 42 18.24 -1.47 5.21
CA GLU A 42 19.20 -0.46 4.80
C GLU A 42 19.93 0.09 6.03
N ILE A 43 21.25 0.18 5.95
CA ILE A 43 22.10 0.71 7.01
C ILE A 43 22.91 1.84 6.42
N ASN A 44 22.57 3.06 6.80
CA ASN A 44 23.17 4.24 6.22
C ASN A 44 23.31 5.35 7.26
N PRO A 45 24.46 5.50 7.93
CA PRO A 45 25.75 4.88 7.59
C PRO A 45 26.07 3.56 8.32
N PHE A 46 26.73 2.65 7.61
CA PHE A 46 27.44 1.50 8.18
C PHE A 46 28.90 1.88 8.46
N ALA A 47 29.13 2.53 9.60
CA ALA A 47 30.37 3.25 9.88
C ALA A 47 31.48 2.34 10.40
N LEU A 48 32.71 2.61 9.95
CA LEU A 48 33.93 2.03 10.50
C LEU A 48 34.49 2.93 11.61
N THR A 49 34.52 2.41 12.84
CA THR A 49 35.27 3.03 13.94
C THR A 49 36.73 2.53 13.94
N LYS A 50 37.57 3.07 14.83
CA LYS A 50 38.95 2.60 15.04
C LYS A 50 39.06 1.09 15.30
N LYS A 51 38.00 0.44 15.79
CA LYS A 51 38.02 -0.97 16.22
C LYS A 51 37.05 -1.89 15.51
N LYS A 52 35.91 -1.38 15.01
CA LYS A 52 34.81 -2.19 14.47
C LYS A 52 33.85 -1.42 13.59
N PHE A 53 33.08 -2.15 12.80
CA PHE A 53 31.90 -1.65 12.12
C PHE A 53 30.72 -1.49 13.08
N ILE A 54 29.93 -0.43 12.89
CA ILE A 54 28.72 -0.13 13.63
C ILE A 54 27.61 0.36 12.68
N CYS A 55 26.38 -0.03 12.97
CA CYS A 55 25.20 0.48 12.28
C CYS A 55 24.75 1.76 13.00
N LEU A 56 24.97 2.93 12.40
CA LEU A 56 24.61 4.21 13.03
C LEU A 56 23.15 4.58 12.80
N ASP A 57 22.61 4.25 11.64
CA ASP A 57 21.21 4.43 11.32
C ASP A 57 20.71 3.25 10.48
N VAL A 58 19.43 2.94 10.63
CA VAL A 58 18.80 1.75 10.05
C VAL A 58 17.39 2.08 9.59
N LYS A 59 17.12 1.75 8.32
CA LYS A 59 15.77 1.71 7.76
C LYS A 59 15.38 0.26 7.47
N ILE A 60 14.24 -0.16 8.00
CA ILE A 60 13.67 -1.51 7.81
C ILE A 60 12.30 -1.39 7.16
N GLU A 61 12.05 -2.23 6.16
CA GLU A 61 10.71 -2.46 5.62
C GLU A 61 10.40 -3.96 5.76
N LEU A 62 9.27 -4.29 6.38
CA LEU A 62 8.82 -5.66 6.57
C LEU A 62 7.87 -6.06 5.43
N ASP A 63 7.80 -7.36 5.15
CA ASP A 63 6.75 -7.91 4.30
C ASP A 63 5.42 -7.92 5.06
N ASP A 64 4.46 -7.10 4.62
CA ASP A 64 3.11 -7.04 5.20
C ASP A 64 2.40 -8.41 5.16
N ASN A 65 2.71 -9.28 4.18
CA ASN A 65 2.15 -10.63 4.11
C ASN A 65 2.67 -11.54 5.24
N SER A 66 3.76 -11.19 5.91
CA SER A 66 4.31 -11.92 7.05
C SER A 66 3.67 -11.51 8.39
N LYS A 67 2.74 -10.55 8.41
CA LYS A 67 2.13 -10.00 9.65
C LYS A 67 1.57 -11.08 10.58
N PHE A 68 1.07 -12.18 10.02
CA PHE A 68 0.53 -13.30 10.80
C PHE A 68 1.57 -14.02 11.68
N ARG A 69 2.85 -14.03 11.27
CA ARG A 69 3.96 -14.66 12.01
C ARG A 69 4.86 -13.64 12.73
N ASN A 70 4.81 -12.36 12.36
CA ASN A 70 5.57 -11.26 12.98
C ASN A 70 4.74 -10.32 13.87
N LYS A 71 3.66 -10.83 14.50
CA LYS A 71 2.63 -10.04 15.22
C LYS A 71 3.19 -9.00 16.20
N LYS A 72 4.22 -9.35 16.98
CA LYS A 72 4.81 -8.46 18.00
C LYS A 72 5.39 -7.18 17.38
N ILE A 73 6.12 -7.31 16.27
CA ILE A 73 6.76 -6.18 15.59
C ILE A 73 5.70 -5.30 14.92
N PHE A 74 4.78 -5.92 14.18
CA PHE A 74 3.69 -5.18 13.54
C PHE A 74 2.83 -4.42 14.53
N LYS A 75 2.47 -5.02 15.68
CA LYS A 75 1.68 -4.34 16.71
C LYS A 75 2.42 -3.13 17.32
N LYS A 76 3.75 -3.19 17.44
CA LYS A 76 4.56 -2.09 17.98
C LYS A 76 4.56 -0.86 17.07
N TYR A 77 4.52 -1.05 15.75
CA TYR A 77 4.67 0.03 14.76
C TYR A 77 3.39 0.34 13.96
N GLU A 78 2.27 -0.34 14.24
CA GLU A 78 1.00 -0.21 13.51
C GLU A 78 0.50 1.24 13.38
N ASN A 79 0.67 2.05 14.43
CA ASN A 79 0.23 3.45 14.43
C ASN A 79 1.20 4.41 13.71
N ASN A 80 2.48 4.05 13.60
CA ASN A 80 3.51 4.93 13.03
C ASN A 80 3.51 4.89 11.49
N ASN A 81 2.89 3.87 10.90
CA ASN A 81 2.95 3.63 9.45
C ASN A 81 2.01 4.54 8.63
N TYR A 82 1.06 5.23 9.26
CA TYR A 82 0.05 6.01 8.55
C TYR A 82 0.09 7.49 8.94
N LYS A 83 0.60 8.32 8.04
CA LYS A 83 0.50 9.80 8.17
C LYS A 83 -0.90 10.30 7.79
N ASN A 84 -1.64 9.54 6.98
CA ASN A 84 -2.96 9.91 6.49
C ASN A 84 -4.09 9.11 7.17
N LYS A 85 -5.05 9.82 7.76
CA LYS A 85 -6.22 9.22 8.43
C LYS A 85 -7.08 8.34 7.51
N TYR A 86 -7.11 8.60 6.21
CA TYR A 86 -7.88 7.82 5.23
C TYR A 86 -7.18 6.51 4.91
N GLU A 87 -5.85 6.52 4.76
CA GLU A 87 -5.04 5.32 4.57
C GLU A 87 -5.17 4.39 5.79
N TYR A 88 -5.07 4.94 7.01
CA TYR A 88 -5.27 4.19 8.24
C TYR A 88 -6.67 3.55 8.32
N LYS A 89 -7.73 4.32 8.00
CA LYS A 89 -9.11 3.82 7.99
C LYS A 89 -9.31 2.74 6.93
N ALA A 90 -8.76 2.92 5.74
CA ALA A 90 -8.85 1.93 4.66
C ALA A 90 -8.11 0.64 5.03
N ASN A 91 -6.91 0.74 5.61
CA ASN A 91 -6.17 -0.44 6.07
C ASN A 91 -6.95 -1.25 7.12
N LYS A 92 -7.59 -0.58 8.10
CA LYS A 92 -8.49 -1.24 9.07
C LYS A 92 -9.69 -1.94 8.43
N LEU A 93 -10.06 -1.54 7.21
CA LEU A 93 -11.12 -2.15 6.43
C LEU A 93 -10.61 -3.25 5.48
N GLY A 94 -9.30 -3.51 5.47
CA GLY A 94 -8.66 -4.46 4.55
C GLY A 94 -8.61 -3.93 3.11
N MET A 95 -8.56 -2.61 2.93
CA MET A 95 -8.52 -1.96 1.62
C MET A 95 -7.15 -1.33 1.37
N SER A 96 -6.71 -1.39 0.12
CA SER A 96 -5.48 -0.72 -0.33
C SER A 96 -5.82 0.68 -0.79
N TYR A 97 -5.47 1.69 -0.01
CA TYR A 97 -5.74 3.10 -0.31
C TYR A 97 -4.44 3.89 -0.23
N VAL A 98 -4.21 4.77 -1.22
CA VAL A 98 -3.10 5.73 -1.20
C VAL A 98 -3.65 7.11 -1.53
N SER A 99 -3.32 8.11 -0.71
CA SER A 99 -3.75 9.48 -0.95
C SER A 99 -2.87 10.18 -1.98
N LEU A 100 -3.49 10.93 -2.90
CA LEU A 100 -2.80 11.68 -3.95
C LEU A 100 -3.16 13.17 -3.92
N ASN A 101 -2.42 13.96 -4.70
CA ASN A 101 -2.60 15.40 -4.83
C ASN A 101 -3.54 15.76 -5.98
N GLY A 102 -4.78 15.28 -5.90
CA GLY A 102 -5.85 15.59 -6.85
C GLY A 102 -7.19 15.85 -6.18
N ASN A 103 -8.25 15.89 -7.00
CA ASN A 103 -9.62 16.24 -6.61
C ASN A 103 -10.69 15.30 -7.20
N ILE A 104 -10.32 14.31 -8.02
CA ILE A 104 -11.23 13.29 -8.54
C ILE A 104 -10.94 11.98 -7.83
N ALA A 105 -11.88 11.51 -7.01
CA ALA A 105 -11.71 10.26 -6.28
C ALA A 105 -12.04 9.06 -7.13
N CYS A 106 -11.37 7.94 -6.87
CA CYS A 106 -11.60 6.68 -7.55
C CYS A 106 -12.06 5.62 -6.55
N LEU A 107 -13.06 4.82 -6.92
CA LEU A 107 -13.42 3.57 -6.24
C LEU A 107 -13.43 2.46 -7.28
N VAL A 108 -12.48 1.54 -7.15
CA VAL A 108 -12.22 0.50 -8.15
C VAL A 108 -11.97 -0.85 -7.47
N ASN A 109 -12.35 -1.94 -8.12
CA ASN A 109 -11.94 -3.29 -7.72
C ASN A 109 -10.80 -3.81 -8.62
N GLY A 110 -9.72 -4.27 -8.00
CA GLY A 110 -8.50 -4.72 -8.65
C GLY A 110 -7.46 -3.61 -8.78
N ALA A 111 -6.26 -3.85 -8.25
CA ALA A 111 -5.16 -2.89 -8.26
C ALA A 111 -4.78 -2.41 -9.67
N GLY A 112 -4.72 -3.33 -10.66
CA GLY A 112 -4.41 -2.97 -12.05
C GLY A 112 -5.45 -2.03 -12.66
N LEU A 113 -6.73 -2.33 -12.46
CA LEU A 113 -7.83 -1.48 -12.93
C LEU A 113 -7.83 -0.13 -12.20
N ALA A 114 -7.49 -0.10 -10.90
CA ALA A 114 -7.39 1.13 -10.13
C ALA A 114 -6.31 2.06 -10.67
N MET A 115 -5.13 1.53 -11.01
CA MET A 115 -4.06 2.30 -11.65
C MET A 115 -4.49 2.80 -13.03
N ALA A 116 -5.02 1.91 -13.89
CA ALA A 116 -5.48 2.29 -15.22
C ALA A 116 -6.58 3.36 -15.19
N THR A 117 -7.46 3.33 -14.19
CA THR A 117 -8.52 4.34 -14.00
C THR A 117 -7.92 5.69 -13.62
N MET A 118 -6.90 5.71 -12.75
CA MET A 118 -6.20 6.94 -12.40
C MET A 118 -5.45 7.53 -13.59
N ASP A 119 -4.79 6.67 -14.38
CA ASP A 119 -4.07 7.07 -15.58
C ASP A 119 -5.02 7.63 -16.62
N MET A 120 -6.19 7.01 -16.81
CA MET A 120 -7.25 7.51 -17.68
C MET A 120 -7.74 8.89 -17.22
N ILE A 121 -8.04 9.09 -15.94
CA ILE A 121 -8.40 10.42 -15.41
C ILE A 121 -7.32 11.44 -15.73
N LYS A 122 -6.04 11.07 -15.54
CA LYS A 122 -4.91 11.95 -15.80
C LYS A 122 -4.75 12.28 -17.29
N LEU A 123 -4.93 11.29 -18.15
CA LEU A 123 -4.87 11.40 -19.61
C LEU A 123 -5.90 12.40 -20.13
N PHE A 124 -7.12 12.39 -19.57
CA PHE A 124 -8.19 13.34 -19.91
C PHE A 124 -8.13 14.65 -19.10
N GLY A 125 -6.97 15.00 -18.53
CA GLY A 125 -6.72 16.31 -17.87
C GLY A 125 -7.20 16.42 -16.43
N GLY A 126 -7.81 15.36 -15.88
CA GLY A 126 -8.20 15.28 -14.47
C GLY A 126 -7.01 15.07 -13.52
N LYS A 127 -7.29 15.17 -12.21
CA LYS A 127 -6.29 14.90 -11.16
C LYS A 127 -6.83 13.87 -10.16
N PRO A 128 -6.38 12.60 -10.21
CA PRO A 128 -6.83 11.59 -9.26
C PRO A 128 -6.43 11.98 -7.84
N SER A 129 -7.37 11.93 -6.89
CA SER A 129 -7.14 12.26 -5.48
C SER A 129 -6.72 11.07 -4.64
N ASN A 130 -6.93 9.85 -5.14
CA ASN A 130 -6.55 8.63 -4.45
C ASN A 130 -6.39 7.44 -5.42
N PHE A 131 -5.57 6.50 -4.99
CA PHE A 131 -5.69 5.09 -5.37
C PHE A 131 -6.61 4.42 -4.34
N LEU A 132 -7.54 3.58 -4.80
CA LEU A 132 -8.31 2.70 -3.91
C LEU A 132 -8.66 1.41 -4.65
N ASP A 133 -8.13 0.30 -4.14
CA ASP A 133 -8.54 -1.05 -4.50
C ASP A 133 -9.31 -1.68 -3.33
N ILE A 134 -10.55 -2.09 -3.61
CA ILE A 134 -11.41 -2.81 -2.65
C ILE A 134 -11.19 -4.34 -2.66
N GLY A 135 -10.28 -4.84 -3.49
CA GLY A 135 -9.92 -6.25 -3.64
C GLY A 135 -10.88 -7.06 -4.53
N GLY A 136 -10.43 -8.23 -5.00
CA GLY A 136 -11.20 -9.11 -5.89
C GLY A 136 -12.42 -9.78 -5.25
N ASN A 137 -12.39 -10.03 -3.94
CA ASN A 137 -13.53 -10.53 -3.17
C ASN A 137 -14.42 -9.37 -2.68
N SER A 138 -14.86 -8.53 -3.62
CA SER A 138 -15.51 -7.25 -3.38
C SER A 138 -16.96 -7.42 -2.88
N ASN A 139 -17.15 -7.97 -1.68
CA ASN A 139 -18.49 -8.07 -1.11
C ASN A 139 -19.11 -6.66 -0.96
N ILE A 140 -20.41 -6.55 -1.21
CA ILE A 140 -21.25 -5.34 -1.08
C ILE A 140 -20.91 -4.51 0.16
N LYS A 141 -20.63 -5.16 1.29
CA LYS A 141 -20.27 -4.49 2.55
C LYS A 141 -19.01 -3.63 2.41
N ASN A 142 -18.00 -4.10 1.67
CA ASN A 142 -16.75 -3.37 1.44
C ASN A 142 -16.98 -2.18 0.50
N ILE A 143 -17.75 -2.36 -0.58
CA ILE A 143 -18.15 -1.27 -1.49
C ILE A 143 -18.82 -0.13 -0.70
N LYS A 144 -19.79 -0.46 0.15
CA LYS A 144 -20.51 0.53 0.97
C LYS A 144 -19.57 1.27 1.94
N LYS A 145 -18.61 0.57 2.55
CA LYS A 145 -17.64 1.17 3.47
C LYS A 145 -16.64 2.07 2.74
N ALA A 146 -16.12 1.62 1.60
CA ALA A 146 -15.23 2.38 0.72
C ALA A 146 -15.88 3.68 0.25
N LEU A 147 -17.12 3.59 -0.22
CA LEU A 147 -17.90 4.75 -0.67
C LEU A 147 -18.09 5.78 0.45
N LYS A 148 -18.40 5.34 1.67
CA LYS A 148 -18.50 6.23 2.84
C LYS A 148 -17.15 6.88 3.20
N LEU A 149 -16.04 6.16 3.03
CA LEU A 149 -14.71 6.70 3.29
C LEU A 149 -14.39 7.84 2.30
N ILE A 150 -14.70 7.65 1.02
CA ILE A 150 -14.42 8.63 -0.05
C ILE A 150 -15.31 9.86 0.03
N ILE A 151 -16.64 9.68 0.13
CA ILE A 151 -17.58 10.82 0.04
C ILE A 151 -17.39 11.81 1.21
N ASN A 152 -16.91 11.34 2.35
CA ASN A 152 -16.63 12.20 3.50
C ASN A 152 -15.34 13.03 3.36
N ASN A 153 -14.54 12.79 2.32
CA ASN A 153 -13.33 13.55 2.07
C ASN A 153 -13.64 14.81 1.26
N LYS A 154 -13.73 15.95 1.96
CA LYS A 154 -14.03 17.29 1.38
C LYS A 154 -13.06 17.77 0.30
N LYS A 155 -11.87 17.15 0.16
CA LYS A 155 -10.92 17.46 -0.93
C LYS A 155 -11.47 17.07 -2.30
N ASN A 156 -12.34 16.07 -2.34
CA ASN A 156 -12.86 15.51 -3.58
C ASN A 156 -13.96 16.40 -4.14
N LYS A 157 -13.83 16.74 -5.43
CA LYS A 157 -14.82 17.49 -6.20
C LYS A 157 -15.66 16.59 -7.10
N ALA A 158 -15.20 15.38 -7.39
CA ALA A 158 -15.93 14.36 -8.14
C ALA A 158 -15.52 12.95 -7.68
N LEU A 159 -16.34 11.96 -7.99
CA LEU A 159 -16.05 10.54 -7.76
C LEU A 159 -16.30 9.73 -9.03
N LEU A 160 -15.29 8.98 -9.47
CA LEU A 160 -15.40 7.96 -10.49
C LEU A 160 -15.43 6.57 -9.82
N ILE A 161 -16.53 5.85 -10.01
CA ILE A 161 -16.67 4.45 -9.62
C ILE A 161 -16.50 3.61 -10.88
N ASN A 162 -15.47 2.76 -10.91
CA ASN A 162 -15.23 1.85 -12.04
C ASN A 162 -15.16 0.43 -11.49
N ILE A 163 -16.22 -0.35 -11.67
CA ILE A 163 -16.31 -1.71 -11.14
C ILE A 163 -16.52 -2.70 -12.26
N PHE A 164 -15.70 -3.74 -12.29
CA PHE A 164 -15.92 -4.92 -13.11
C PHE A 164 -16.59 -5.99 -12.22
N GLY A 165 -17.86 -6.31 -12.48
CA GLY A 165 -18.70 -7.13 -11.61
C GLY A 165 -18.13 -8.53 -11.36
N GLY A 166 -17.49 -9.12 -12.37
CA GLY A 166 -16.87 -10.45 -12.26
C GLY A 166 -17.88 -11.47 -11.74
N ILE A 167 -17.70 -11.90 -10.49
CA ILE A 167 -18.56 -12.89 -9.81
C ILE A 167 -19.87 -12.26 -9.29
N ILE A 168 -19.91 -10.95 -9.04
CA ILE A 168 -21.08 -10.23 -8.50
C ILE A 168 -21.80 -9.51 -9.65
N LYS A 169 -23.12 -9.70 -9.74
CA LYS A 169 -23.95 -9.05 -10.76
C LYS A 169 -24.02 -7.53 -10.55
N CYS A 170 -23.98 -6.78 -11.65
CA CYS A 170 -23.91 -5.32 -11.62
C CYS A 170 -25.14 -4.67 -10.99
N ASP A 171 -26.34 -5.24 -11.17
CA ASP A 171 -27.59 -4.75 -10.58
C ASP A 171 -27.56 -4.78 -9.05
N ILE A 172 -26.93 -5.81 -8.47
CA ILE A 172 -26.73 -5.91 -7.01
C ILE A 172 -25.78 -4.81 -6.53
N ILE A 173 -24.73 -4.51 -7.30
CA ILE A 173 -23.76 -3.47 -6.99
C ILE A 173 -24.42 -2.08 -7.10
N ALA A 174 -25.15 -1.81 -8.18
CA ALA A 174 -25.88 -0.56 -8.39
C ALA A 174 -26.85 -0.27 -7.23
N ASN A 175 -27.67 -1.26 -6.86
CA ASN A 175 -28.57 -1.16 -5.71
C ASN A 175 -27.83 -0.87 -4.39
N ALA A 176 -26.66 -1.47 -4.19
CA ALA A 176 -25.85 -1.20 -3.01
C ALA A 176 -25.31 0.24 -2.97
N LEU A 177 -24.89 0.77 -4.13
CA LEU A 177 -24.41 2.14 -4.28
C LEU A 177 -25.55 3.14 -4.03
N ILE A 178 -26.70 2.97 -4.69
CA ILE A 178 -27.90 3.81 -4.52
C ILE A 178 -28.30 3.90 -3.04
N ASN A 179 -28.31 2.78 -2.33
CA ASN A 179 -28.67 2.74 -0.91
C ASN A 179 -27.75 3.57 -0.01
N VAL A 180 -26.46 3.69 -0.35
CA VAL A 180 -25.53 4.54 0.39
C VAL A 180 -25.67 5.99 -0.04
N LEU A 181 -25.82 6.24 -1.34
CA LEU A 181 -25.93 7.58 -1.91
C LEU A 181 -27.21 8.30 -1.46
N LYS A 182 -28.35 7.62 -1.41
CA LYS A 182 -29.62 8.17 -0.89
C LYS A 182 -29.51 8.67 0.56
N LYS A 183 -28.64 8.04 1.36
CA LYS A 183 -28.43 8.41 2.77
C LYS A 183 -27.38 9.51 2.95
N ASN A 184 -26.69 9.91 1.87
CA ASN A 184 -25.58 10.82 1.95
C ASN A 184 -25.98 12.21 1.44
N LYS A 185 -25.61 13.26 2.19
CA LYS A 185 -25.98 14.64 1.88
C LYS A 185 -24.97 15.36 0.97
N ASN A 186 -23.80 14.76 0.74
CA ASN A 186 -22.73 15.37 -0.06
C ASN A 186 -23.03 15.28 -1.56
N LYS A 187 -22.94 16.43 -2.24
CA LYS A 187 -23.35 16.67 -3.63
C LYS A 187 -22.17 16.71 -4.60
N ILE A 188 -21.16 15.86 -4.47
CA ILE A 188 -20.14 15.77 -5.52
C ILE A 188 -20.72 14.96 -6.69
N PRO A 189 -20.48 15.35 -7.95
CA PRO A 189 -20.84 14.54 -9.11
C PRO A 189 -20.19 13.15 -9.02
N ILE A 190 -20.99 12.12 -9.30
CA ILE A 190 -20.57 10.72 -9.28
C ILE A 190 -20.79 10.15 -10.67
N VAL A 191 -19.71 9.65 -11.28
CA VAL A 191 -19.74 8.90 -12.52
C VAL A 191 -19.54 7.43 -12.17
N ILE A 192 -20.42 6.57 -12.67
CA ILE A 192 -20.39 5.14 -12.39
C ILE A 192 -20.27 4.39 -13.70
N ARG A 193 -19.25 3.53 -13.80
CA ARG A 193 -19.11 2.54 -14.86
C ARG A 193 -19.14 1.15 -14.22
N LEU A 194 -20.16 0.37 -14.59
CA LEU A 194 -20.28 -1.04 -14.26
C LEU A 194 -20.09 -1.85 -15.54
N SER A 195 -19.51 -3.04 -15.44
CA SER A 195 -19.39 -3.97 -16.56
C SER A 195 -19.34 -5.40 -16.07
N GLY A 196 -20.04 -6.30 -16.76
CA GLY A 196 -20.20 -7.70 -16.37
C GLY A 196 -21.67 -8.13 -16.40
N THR A 197 -22.02 -9.23 -15.73
CA THR A 197 -23.39 -9.73 -15.71
C THR A 197 -24.37 -8.65 -15.23
N ASN A 198 -25.46 -8.45 -15.98
CA ASN A 198 -26.51 -7.47 -15.73
C ASN A 198 -26.08 -5.99 -15.82
N ASP A 199 -24.95 -5.66 -16.46
CA ASP A 199 -24.52 -4.27 -16.62
C ASP A 199 -25.50 -3.37 -17.40
N ILE A 200 -26.21 -3.92 -18.39
CA ILE A 200 -27.23 -3.19 -19.18
C ILE A 200 -28.44 -2.76 -18.32
N ILE A 201 -28.80 -3.56 -17.31
CA ILE A 201 -29.99 -3.34 -16.48
C ILE A 201 -29.68 -2.72 -15.10
N ALA A 202 -28.41 -2.46 -14.82
CA ALA A 202 -27.90 -1.93 -13.55
C ALA A 202 -27.88 -0.40 -13.53
#